data_AF-A0A9E2NP85-F1
#
_entry.id   AF-A0A9E2NP85-F1
#
_cell.length_a   1.000
_cell.length_b   1.000
_cell.length_c   1.000
_cell.angle_alpha   90.00
_cell.angle_beta   90.00
_cell.angle_gamma   90.00
#
_symmetry.space_group_name_H-M   'P 1'
#
loop_
_entity.id
_entity.type
_entity.pdbx_description
1 polymer ?
#
loop_
_entity_poly.entity_id
_entity_poly.type
_entity_poly.pdbx_seq_one_letter_code
_entity_poly.pdbx_strand_id
1 'polypeptide(L)'
;MSSTKNKDNKWTYADQIDKRTGKIFTTNLESSTPVDENSVKAMLSIIDQAFSREEAQRIADNSFMIILFISPITGKVEEVCYNFFVFDACAKIPLSYYRDIEMKMKEKMHIQLTEEDKHLNFILLAGNHTPIGRPE
;
A
#
# COMPACT_ATOMS: atom_id res chain seq x y z
N MET A 1 -8.44 -5.80 -14.53
CA MET A 1 -7.63 -5.37 -13.38
C MET A 1 -7.32 -6.61 -12.55
N SER A 2 -6.08 -6.79 -12.12
CA SER A 2 -5.63 -7.92 -11.29
C SER A 2 -5.12 -7.40 -9.96
N SER A 3 -5.24 -8.22 -8.92
CA SER A 3 -4.74 -7.93 -7.58
C SER A 3 -3.78 -9.02 -7.13
N THR A 4 -2.63 -8.63 -6.58
CA THR A 4 -1.67 -9.53 -5.94
C THR A 4 -1.60 -9.21 -4.46
N LYS A 5 -1.69 -10.26 -3.63
CA LYS A 5 -1.70 -10.14 -2.17
C LYS A 5 -1.11 -11.38 -1.52
N ASN A 6 -0.72 -11.26 -0.26
CA ASN A 6 -0.45 -12.43 0.56
C ASN A 6 -1.75 -13.22 0.79
N LYS A 7 -1.67 -14.55 0.80
CA LYS A 7 -2.85 -15.43 0.92
C LYS A 7 -3.58 -15.25 2.25
N ASP A 8 -2.85 -14.85 3.28
CA ASP A 8 -3.38 -14.67 4.63
C ASP A 8 -4.03 -13.28 4.84
N ASN A 9 -4.04 -12.42 3.82
CA ASN A 9 -4.67 -11.10 3.88
C ASN A 9 -6.20 -11.19 4.01
N LYS A 10 -6.74 -10.61 5.08
CA LYS A 10 -8.14 -10.60 5.48
C LYS A 10 -8.88 -9.33 5.05
N TRP A 11 -8.18 -8.20 4.90
CA TRP A 11 -8.80 -6.89 4.73
C TRP A 11 -8.98 -6.47 3.28
N THR A 12 -8.35 -7.17 2.32
CA THR A 12 -8.31 -6.74 0.90
C THR A 12 -9.68 -6.53 0.25
N TYR A 13 -10.73 -7.19 0.74
CA TYR A 13 -12.11 -7.03 0.25
C TYR A 13 -13.09 -6.66 1.37
N ALA A 14 -12.58 -6.23 2.51
CA ALA A 14 -13.38 -5.82 3.64
C ALA A 14 -13.70 -4.32 3.53
N ASP A 15 -14.93 -3.95 3.88
CA ASP A 15 -15.27 -2.54 4.04
C ASP A 15 -14.51 -1.96 5.24
N GLN A 16 -14.09 -0.70 5.11
CA GLN A 16 -13.60 0.07 6.24
C GLN A 16 -14.82 0.48 7.07
N ILE A 17 -14.81 0.16 8.37
CA ILE A 17 -15.94 0.35 9.28
C ILE A 17 -15.51 1.24 10.44
N ASP A 18 -16.31 2.24 10.77
CA ASP A 18 -16.22 2.93 12.05
C ASP A 18 -16.83 2.04 13.14
N LYS A 19 -15.99 1.52 14.03
CA LYS A 19 -16.38 0.60 15.11
C LYS A 19 -17.34 1.22 16.12
N ARG A 20 -17.41 2.56 16.22
CA ARG A 20 -18.36 3.24 17.12
C ARG A 20 -19.79 3.15 16.61
N THR A 21 -19.95 3.26 15.30
CA THR A 21 -21.27 3.34 14.65
C THR A 21 -21.66 2.05 13.94
N GLY A 22 -20.69 1.17 13.68
CA GLY A 22 -20.86 -0.04 12.88
C GLY A 22 -21.12 0.23 11.40
N LYS A 23 -20.95 1.48 10.95
CA LYS A 23 -21.23 1.91 9.57
C LYS A 23 -19.97 1.90 8.73
N ILE A 24 -20.17 1.71 7.42
CA ILE A 24 -19.11 1.88 6.43
C ILE A 24 -18.57 3.30 6.53
N PHE A 25 -17.27 3.40 6.73
CA PHE A 25 -16.54 4.65 6.71
C PHE A 25 -16.28 5.00 5.25
N THR A 26 -17.15 5.83 4.67
CA THR A 26 -16.95 6.39 3.35
C THR A 26 -16.04 7.60 3.47
N THR A 27 -14.74 7.41 3.23
CA THR A 27 -13.90 8.54 2.83
C THR A 27 -14.30 8.90 1.41
N ASN A 28 -14.71 10.14 1.18
CA ASN A 28 -14.56 10.68 -0.17
C ASN A 28 -13.09 10.47 -0.54
N LEU A 29 -12.80 10.07 -1.78
CA LEU A 29 -11.41 9.78 -2.19
C LEU A 29 -10.48 11.00 -1.99
N GLU A 30 -11.06 12.20 -1.87
CA GLU A 30 -10.38 13.46 -1.53
C GLU A 30 -10.18 13.70 -0.01
N SER A 31 -10.85 12.92 0.84
CA SER A 31 -10.87 13.01 2.30
C SER A 31 -10.32 11.77 2.97
N SER A 32 -9.45 10.98 2.30
CA SER A 32 -8.66 9.97 2.99
C SER A 32 -8.06 10.64 4.23
N THR A 33 -8.34 10.08 5.41
CA THR A 33 -7.68 10.43 6.69
C THR A 33 -6.28 10.93 6.39
N PRO A 34 -5.85 12.13 6.85
CA PRO A 34 -4.62 12.77 6.39
C PRO A 34 -3.43 11.89 6.79
N VAL A 35 -3.14 10.90 5.94
CA VAL A 35 -1.92 10.14 6.01
C VAL A 35 -0.87 11.13 5.58
N ASP A 36 0.04 11.42 6.49
CA ASP A 36 1.01 12.48 6.29
C ASP A 36 1.81 12.22 5.00
N GLU A 37 2.13 13.31 4.29
CA GLU A 37 2.83 13.24 3.01
C GLU A 37 4.16 12.48 3.12
N ASN A 38 4.79 12.46 4.32
CA ASN A 38 6.03 11.73 4.54
C ASN A 38 5.81 10.22 4.56
N SER A 39 4.68 9.73 5.09
CA SER A 39 4.31 8.32 5.05
C SER A 39 4.09 7.84 3.61
N VAL A 40 3.46 8.67 2.76
CA VAL A 40 3.35 8.39 1.32
C VAL A 40 4.74 8.34 0.69
N LYS A 41 5.59 9.37 0.91
CA LYS A 41 6.96 9.40 0.38
C LYS A 41 7.80 8.21 0.83
N ALA A 42 7.69 7.80 2.09
CA ALA A 42 8.39 6.65 2.63
C ALA A 42 7.95 5.35 1.96
N MET A 43 6.64 5.17 1.76
CA MET A 43 6.10 4.04 1.00
C MET A 43 6.68 4.01 -0.42
N LEU A 44 6.60 5.11 -1.16
CA LEU A 44 7.13 5.18 -2.54
C LEU A 44 8.64 4.92 -2.58
N SER A 45 9.40 5.46 -1.63
CA SER A 45 10.85 5.22 -1.53
C SER A 45 11.20 3.76 -1.28
N ILE A 46 10.45 3.04 -0.43
CA ILE A 46 10.66 1.60 -0.21
C ILE A 46 10.41 0.82 -1.51
N ILE A 47 9.42 1.23 -2.31
CA ILE A 47 9.15 0.61 -3.61
C ILE A 47 10.34 0.85 -4.56
N ASP A 48 10.79 2.09 -4.71
CA ASP A 48 11.91 2.39 -5.60
C ASP A 48 13.19 1.63 -5.23
N GLN A 49 13.46 1.49 -3.93
CA GLN A 49 14.60 0.70 -3.43
C GLN A 49 14.51 -0.81 -3.72
N ALA A 50 13.32 -1.33 -4.06
CA ALA A 50 13.14 -2.74 -4.38
C ALA A 50 13.49 -3.08 -5.84
N PHE A 51 13.63 -2.09 -6.71
CA PHE A 51 13.96 -2.28 -8.13
C PHE A 51 15.34 -1.70 -8.46
N SER A 52 16.10 -2.41 -9.30
CA SER A 52 17.24 -1.82 -9.99
C SER A 52 16.77 -0.80 -11.03
N ARG A 53 17.67 0.06 -11.53
CA ARG A 53 17.34 0.98 -12.62
C ARG A 53 16.94 0.23 -13.89
N GLU A 54 17.60 -0.89 -14.19
CA GLU A 54 17.29 -1.73 -15.36
C GLU A 54 15.91 -2.39 -15.23
N GLU A 55 15.53 -2.81 -14.03
CA GLU A 55 14.21 -3.36 -13.76
C GLU A 55 13.12 -2.31 -13.87
N ALA A 56 13.35 -1.13 -13.30
CA ALA A 56 12.46 0.03 -13.44
C ALA A 56 12.27 0.42 -14.92
N GLN A 57 13.34 0.45 -15.72
CA GLN A 57 13.26 0.70 -17.16
C GLN A 57 12.42 -0.34 -17.91
N ARG A 58 12.42 -1.61 -17.49
CA ARG A 58 11.56 -2.65 -18.09
C ARG A 58 10.09 -2.46 -17.73
N ILE A 59 9.81 -1.88 -16.56
CA ILE A 59 8.46 -1.50 -16.13
C ILE A 59 8.00 -0.27 -16.92
N ALA A 60 8.95 0.58 -17.36
CA ALA A 60 8.70 1.77 -18.17
C ALA A 60 7.66 2.68 -17.51
N ASP A 61 6.64 3.12 -18.24
CA ASP A 61 5.60 4.02 -17.73
C ASP A 61 4.44 3.27 -17.04
N ASN A 62 4.56 1.96 -16.83
CA ASN A 62 3.50 1.18 -16.17
C ASN A 62 3.52 1.46 -14.66
N SER A 63 2.35 1.83 -14.13
CA SER A 63 2.16 2.03 -12.69
C SER A 63 1.40 0.86 -12.07
N PHE A 64 1.50 0.74 -10.76
CA PHE A 64 0.58 -0.08 -9.98
C PHE A 64 0.11 0.70 -8.77
N MET A 65 -1.10 0.38 -8.32
CA MET A 65 -1.62 0.88 -7.06
C MET A 65 -1.12 -0.04 -5.94
N ILE A 66 -0.53 0.54 -4.92
CA ILE A 66 -0.24 -0.14 -3.66
C ILE A 66 -1.26 0.31 -2.61
N ILE A 67 -1.74 -0.63 -1.81
CA ILE A 67 -2.70 -0.40 -0.73
C ILE A 67 -2.16 -1.08 0.53
N LEU A 68 -1.94 -0.29 1.58
CA LEU A 68 -1.54 -0.74 2.90
C LEU A 68 -2.74 -0.75 3.83
N PHE A 69 -2.89 -1.84 4.58
CA PHE A 69 -3.84 -1.96 5.67
C PHE A 69 -3.06 -1.87 6.97
N ILE A 70 -3.31 -0.81 7.71
CA ILE A 70 -2.57 -0.46 8.91
C ILE A 70 -3.45 -0.70 10.13
N SER A 71 -2.89 -1.28 11.19
CA SER A 71 -3.66 -1.53 12.40
C SER A 71 -4.00 -0.18 13.07
N PRO A 72 -5.27 0.03 13.47
CA PRO A 72 -5.73 1.25 14.13
C PRO A 72 -5.31 1.32 15.60
N ILE A 73 -4.59 0.30 16.09
CA ILE A 73 -4.11 0.21 17.47
C ILE A 73 -2.62 0.54 17.52
N THR A 74 -1.85 -0.09 16.64
CA THR A 74 -0.39 -0.03 16.66
C THR A 74 0.21 0.89 15.61
N GLY A 75 -0.54 1.34 14.60
CA GLY A 75 0.02 2.10 13.48
C GLY A 75 0.96 1.31 12.56
N LYS A 76 1.15 0.01 12.78
CA LYS A 76 1.95 -0.86 11.92
C LYS A 76 1.15 -1.36 10.72
N VAL A 77 1.84 -1.53 9.60
CA VAL A 77 1.29 -2.19 8.41
C VAL A 77 1.07 -3.67 8.72
N GLU A 78 -0.15 -4.16 8.55
CA GLU A 78 -0.53 -5.56 8.76
C GLU A 78 -0.66 -6.31 7.43
N GLU A 79 -1.19 -5.65 6.39
CA GLU A 79 -1.38 -6.24 5.07
C GLU A 79 -1.00 -5.26 3.97
N VAL A 80 -0.60 -5.82 2.83
CA VAL A 80 -0.30 -5.07 1.61
C VAL A 80 -0.98 -5.74 0.42
N CYS A 81 -1.59 -4.93 -0.44
CA CYS A 81 -2.20 -5.36 -1.69
C CYS A 81 -1.68 -4.51 -2.84
N TYR A 82 -1.54 -5.12 -4.02
CA TYR A 82 -1.10 -4.47 -5.25
C TYR A 82 -2.16 -4.65 -6.32
N ASN A 83 -2.53 -3.58 -7.03
CA ASN A 83 -3.44 -3.64 -8.18
C ASN A 83 -2.77 -3.10 -9.45
N PHE A 84 -2.91 -3.82 -10.56
CA PHE A 84 -2.37 -3.45 -11.87
C PHE A 84 -3.18 -4.13 -12.99
N PHE A 85 -3.01 -3.73 -14.25
CA PHE A 85 -3.65 -4.45 -15.35
C PHE A 85 -2.82 -5.68 -15.74
N VAL A 86 -3.51 -6.75 -16.16
CA VAL A 86 -2.86 -8.03 -16.51
C VAL A 86 -1.93 -7.95 -17.71
N PHE A 87 -2.11 -6.93 -18.55
CA PHE A 87 -1.28 -6.67 -19.73
C PHE A 87 -0.11 -5.72 -19.43
N ASP A 88 -0.07 -5.11 -18.24
CA ASP A 88 1.00 -4.20 -17.85
C ASP A 88 2.31 -4.94 -17.60
N ALA A 89 3.43 -4.24 -17.75
CA ALA A 89 4.74 -4.79 -17.40
C ALA A 89 4.81 -5.20 -15.91
N CYS A 90 4.04 -4.53 -15.04
CA CYS A 90 3.88 -4.88 -13.63
C CYS A 90 3.44 -6.35 -13.44
N ALA A 91 2.56 -6.88 -14.28
CA ALA A 91 2.09 -8.26 -14.17
C ALA A 91 3.17 -9.32 -14.45
N LYS A 92 4.30 -8.91 -15.07
CA LYS A 92 5.43 -9.80 -15.38
C LYS A 92 6.51 -9.76 -14.29
N ILE A 93 6.39 -8.88 -13.30
CA ILE A 93 7.34 -8.80 -12.19
C ILE A 93 7.19 -10.07 -11.33
N PRO A 94 8.29 -10.76 -10.98
CA PRO A 94 8.22 -11.93 -10.12
C PRO A 94 7.59 -11.62 -8.75
N LEU A 95 6.79 -12.56 -8.24
CA LEU A 95 6.10 -12.41 -6.96
C LEU A 95 7.04 -12.09 -5.78
N SER A 96 8.31 -12.50 -5.85
CA SER A 96 9.32 -12.20 -4.83
C SER A 96 9.50 -10.70 -4.58
N TYR A 97 9.46 -9.86 -5.61
CA TYR A 97 9.60 -8.41 -5.45
C TYR A 97 8.48 -7.84 -4.59
N TYR A 98 7.24 -8.24 -4.87
CA TYR A 98 6.08 -7.81 -4.08
C TYR A 98 6.16 -8.28 -2.63
N ARG A 99 6.65 -9.51 -2.39
CA ARG A 99 6.85 -10.03 -1.03
C ARG A 99 7.97 -9.29 -0.29
N ASP A 100 9.05 -8.96 -0.96
CA ASP A 100 10.17 -8.22 -0.37
C ASP A 100 9.77 -6.78 -0.05
N ILE A 101 8.98 -6.15 -0.91
CA ILE A 101 8.38 -4.84 -0.63
C ILE A 101 7.45 -4.95 0.59
N GLU A 102 6.50 -5.88 0.59
CA GLU A 102 5.58 -6.10 1.72
C GLU A 102 6.35 -6.26 3.05
N MET A 103 7.40 -7.09 3.07
CA MET A 103 8.23 -7.32 4.25
C MET A 103 8.90 -6.03 4.74
N LYS A 104 9.52 -5.27 3.83
CA LYS A 104 10.16 -3.98 4.16
C LYS A 104 9.16 -2.94 4.66
N MET A 105 7.95 -2.90 4.10
CA MET A 105 6.88 -2.01 4.56
C MET A 105 6.47 -2.35 5.99
N LYS A 106 6.21 -3.63 6.28
CA LYS A 106 5.84 -4.10 7.63
C LYS A 106 6.94 -3.86 8.66
N GLU A 107 8.20 -3.94 8.26
CA GLU A 107 9.35 -3.71 9.13
C GLU A 107 9.60 -2.21 9.41
N LYS A 108 9.57 -1.38 8.35
CA LYS A 108 10.06 0.00 8.42
C LYS A 108 8.97 1.04 8.64
N MET A 109 7.73 0.77 8.22
CA MET A 109 6.67 1.76 8.29
C MET A 109 5.90 1.68 9.62
N HIS A 110 5.69 2.86 10.19
CA HIS A 110 4.87 3.06 11.36
C HIS A 110 4.15 4.39 11.23
N ILE A 111 2.83 4.34 11.08
CA ILE A 111 1.98 5.51 10.83
C ILE A 111 1.57 6.11 12.17
N GLN A 112 1.70 7.43 12.29
CA GLN A 112 1.18 8.15 13.43
C GLN A 112 -0.35 8.21 13.34
N LEU A 113 -1.01 7.66 14.36
CA LEU A 113 -2.47 7.56 14.38
C LEU A 113 -3.11 8.81 14.98
N THR A 114 -4.17 9.29 14.35
CA THR A 114 -5.09 10.27 14.93
C THR A 114 -6.09 9.60 15.89
N GLU A 115 -6.85 10.39 16.64
CA GLU A 115 -7.93 9.83 17.47
C GLU A 115 -9.06 9.22 16.63
N GLU A 116 -9.32 9.75 15.43
CA GLU A 116 -10.34 9.21 14.53
C GLU A 116 -9.94 7.84 13.98
N ASP A 117 -8.66 7.67 13.61
CA ASP A 117 -8.13 6.42 13.07
C ASP A 117 -8.33 5.23 14.02
N LYS A 118 -8.22 5.46 15.34
CA LYS A 118 -8.38 4.43 16.37
C LYS A 118 -9.78 3.82 16.40
N HIS A 119 -10.77 4.53 15.87
CA HIS A 119 -12.15 4.07 15.79
C HIS A 119 -12.43 3.21 14.57
N LEU A 120 -11.51 3.12 13.60
CA LEU A 120 -11.68 2.29 12.41
C LEU A 120 -11.28 0.82 12.68
N ASN A 121 -11.76 -0.12 11.87
CA ASN A 121 -11.32 -1.51 11.88
C ASN A 121 -9.91 -1.70 11.29
N PHE A 122 -9.54 -0.88 10.31
CA PHE A 122 -8.19 -0.70 9.77
C PHE A 122 -8.05 0.70 9.17
N ILE A 123 -6.82 1.14 8.94
CA ILE A 123 -6.52 2.39 8.22
C ILE A 123 -5.99 2.05 6.84
N LEU A 124 -6.40 2.83 5.84
CA LEU A 124 -5.95 2.68 4.46
C LEU A 124 -4.92 3.75 4.12
N LEU A 125 -3.79 3.33 3.59
CA LEU A 125 -2.85 4.19 2.86
C LEU A 125 -2.70 3.60 1.45
N ALA A 126 -3.03 4.39 0.42
CA ALA A 126 -2.91 3.95 -0.95
C ALA A 126 -2.14 4.98 -1.79
N GLY A 127 -1.45 4.49 -2.81
CA GLY A 127 -0.73 5.33 -3.77
C GLY A 127 -0.54 4.62 -5.09
N ASN A 128 -0.62 5.38 -6.19
CA ASN A 128 -0.17 4.91 -7.50
C ASN A 128 1.31 5.23 -7.64
N HIS A 129 2.09 4.28 -8.14
CA HIS A 129 3.52 4.48 -8.35
C HIS A 129 4.03 3.80 -9.61
N THR A 130 4.93 4.50 -10.30
CA THR A 130 5.78 3.94 -11.35
C THR A 130 7.18 3.83 -10.77
N PRO A 131 7.74 2.62 -10.58
CA PRO A 131 9.07 2.47 -10.02
C PRO A 131 10.13 3.16 -10.87
N ILE A 132 10.95 4.01 -10.26
CA ILE A 132 12.09 4.67 -10.93
C ILE A 132 13.42 3.96 -10.66
N GLY A 133 13.39 2.97 -9.76
CA GLY A 133 14.55 2.20 -9.32
C GLY A 133 15.35 2.93 -8.26
N ARG A 134 16.21 2.18 -7.57
CA ARG A 134 16.99 2.73 -6.46
C ARG A 134 17.89 3.90 -6.92
N PRO A 135 17.91 5.03 -6.19
CA PRO A 135 18.86 6.10 -6.47
C PRO A 135 20.29 5.58 -6.26
N GLU A 136 21.22 6.07 -7.08
CA GLU A 136 22.66 5.76 -6.99
C GLU A 136 23.31 6.46 -5.79
#